data_AF-A0A838I9R3-F1
#
_entry.id   AF-A0A838I9R3-F1
#
_cell.length_a   1.000
_cell.length_b   1.000
_cell.length_c   1.000
_cell.angle_alpha   90.00
_cell.angle_beta   90.00
_cell.angle_gamma   90.00
#
_symmetry.space_group_name_H-M   'P 1'
#
loop_
_entity.id
_entity.type
_entity.pdbx_description
1 polymer ?
#
loop_
_entity_poly.entity_id
_entity_poly.type
_entity_poly.pdbx_seq_one_letter_code
_entity_poly.pdbx_strand_id
1 'polypeptide(L)'
;MSTDLADHAAAGGRIAIDTEFVSERRYRALLCLVQVAVPDPSGPDGVRTEVLDPLGDDLAPATVRSLAGVLADPAVEVVMHAGRQDVAILRREWDTDVTNVFDTQVAAGFLGLGSQEGYESLTRKVLDVRLGGSEGFTKWDKRPLTAKQLDYAADDARCLLALGAQLSARLEERGRLEWAREECRALERVSGERPPEQVFERLPRLARLGEAGRGVALGLVEWREG
;
A
#
# COMPACT_ATOMS: atom_id res chain seq x y z
N MET A 1 15.44 -4.32 16.63
CA MET A 1 14.33 -5.28 16.52
C MET A 1 13.70 -5.36 15.11
N SER A 2 14.19 -4.64 14.09
CA SER A 2 13.48 -4.55 12.80
C SER A 2 14.18 -5.08 11.55
N THR A 3 15.49 -5.36 11.59
CA THR A 3 16.14 -6.17 10.52
C THR A 3 15.45 -7.53 10.38
N ASP A 4 14.94 -8.02 11.50
CA ASP A 4 14.18 -9.25 11.65
C ASP A 4 12.99 -9.35 10.67
N LEU A 5 12.18 -8.29 10.52
CA LEU A 5 11.03 -8.33 9.60
C LEU A 5 11.47 -8.50 8.14
N ALA A 6 12.50 -7.77 7.73
CA ALA A 6 13.02 -7.87 6.37
C ALA A 6 13.63 -9.26 6.10
N ASP A 7 14.34 -9.82 7.08
CA ASP A 7 14.92 -11.16 7.00
C ASP A 7 13.82 -12.24 6.91
N HIS A 8 12.76 -12.12 7.71
CA HIS A 8 11.58 -12.99 7.66
C HIS A 8 10.84 -12.89 6.32
N ALA A 9 10.65 -11.68 5.79
CA ALA A 9 10.03 -11.46 4.49
C ALA A 9 10.84 -12.09 3.35
N ALA A 10 12.16 -11.88 3.34
CA ALA A 10 13.07 -12.45 2.35
C ALA A 10 13.10 -13.98 2.43
N ALA A 11 13.20 -14.55 3.63
CA ALA A 11 13.21 -16.00 3.84
C ALA A 11 11.86 -16.65 3.49
N GLY A 12 10.75 -15.97 3.78
CA GLY A 12 9.39 -16.42 3.46
C GLY A 12 8.96 -16.14 2.01
N GLY A 13 9.72 -15.31 1.29
CA GLY A 13 9.43 -14.86 -0.08
C GLY A 13 8.19 -13.98 -0.21
N ARG A 14 7.66 -13.44 0.90
CA ARG A 14 6.40 -12.66 0.91
C ARG A 14 6.40 -11.65 2.05
N ILE A 15 5.74 -10.52 1.82
CA ILE A 15 5.46 -9.48 2.81
C ILE A 15 4.06 -8.93 2.54
N ALA A 16 3.29 -8.68 3.58
CA ALA A 16 2.05 -7.93 3.49
C ALA A 16 2.25 -6.53 4.06
N ILE A 17 1.75 -5.52 3.34
CA ILE A 17 1.80 -4.13 3.79
C ILE A 17 0.43 -3.48 3.66
N ASP A 18 0.07 -2.72 4.69
CA ASP A 18 -0.97 -1.70 4.66
C ASP A 18 -0.42 -0.36 5.17
N THR A 19 -1.10 0.75 4.90
CA THR A 19 -0.69 2.06 5.43
C THR A 19 -1.86 2.91 5.91
N GLU A 20 -1.61 3.70 6.95
CA GLU A 20 -2.53 4.78 7.35
C GLU A 20 -1.92 6.13 7.00
N PHE A 21 -2.72 7.02 6.41
CA PHE A 21 -2.26 8.32 5.95
C PHE A 21 -3.34 9.41 6.02
N VAL A 22 -2.91 10.66 6.09
CA VAL A 22 -3.80 11.84 6.07
C VAL A 22 -3.50 12.70 4.85
N SER A 23 -4.50 12.85 3.97
CA SER A 23 -4.43 13.74 2.79
C SER A 23 -5.19 15.05 2.96
N GLU A 24 -6.07 15.18 3.95
CA GLU A 24 -6.87 16.38 4.17
C GLU A 24 -5.96 17.59 4.43
N ARG A 25 -6.18 18.70 3.70
CA ARG A 25 -5.42 19.96 3.81
C ARG A 25 -3.91 19.83 3.55
N ARG A 26 -3.48 18.74 2.93
CA ARG A 26 -2.08 18.51 2.55
C ARG A 26 -1.99 18.36 1.04
N TYR A 27 -0.89 18.89 0.49
CA TYR A 27 -0.61 18.75 -0.93
C TYR A 27 -0.19 17.32 -1.30
N ARG A 28 0.55 16.66 -0.41
CA ARG A 28 0.90 15.23 -0.46
C ARG A 28 0.37 14.55 0.80
N ALA A 29 -0.12 13.32 0.68
CA ALA A 29 -0.60 12.55 1.83
C ALA A 29 0.53 12.33 2.84
N LEU A 30 0.29 12.61 4.11
CA LEU A 30 1.23 12.32 5.19
C LEU A 30 1.11 10.85 5.56
N LEU A 31 2.19 10.08 5.44
CA LEU A 31 2.26 8.71 5.94
C LEU A 31 2.27 8.72 7.47
N CYS A 32 1.31 8.04 8.08
CA CYS A 32 1.10 8.07 9.53
C CYS A 32 1.45 6.76 10.21
N LEU A 33 1.20 5.61 9.57
CA LEU A 33 1.61 4.29 10.02
C LEU A 33 1.91 3.39 8.81
N VAL A 34 2.76 2.38 9.03
CA VAL A 34 2.95 1.27 8.10
C VAL A 34 2.81 -0.03 8.85
N GLN A 35 1.88 -0.87 8.44
CA GLN A 35 1.64 -2.17 9.05
C GLN A 35 2.25 -3.25 8.18
N VAL A 36 3.07 -4.10 8.79
CA VAL A 36 3.85 -5.11 8.09
C VAL A 36 3.54 -6.47 8.67
N ALA A 37 3.16 -7.43 7.83
CA ALA A 37 3.02 -8.83 8.21
C ALA A 37 3.94 -9.71 7.37
N VAL A 38 4.69 -10.59 8.03
CA VAL A 38 5.70 -11.47 7.41
C VAL A 38 5.55 -12.91 7.89
N PRO A 39 5.95 -13.91 7.09
CA PRO A 39 6.00 -15.29 7.53
C PRO A 39 6.94 -15.47 8.71
N ASP A 40 6.43 -16.03 9.80
CA ASP A 40 7.19 -16.36 11.00
C ASP A 40 6.61 -17.63 11.65
N PRO A 41 7.23 -18.81 11.44
CA PRO A 41 6.76 -20.07 12.02
C PRO A 41 6.72 -20.09 13.56
N SER A 42 7.39 -19.17 14.23
CA SER A 42 7.37 -19.03 15.69
C SER A 42 6.24 -18.14 16.19
N GLY A 43 5.62 -17.34 15.30
CA GLY A 43 4.50 -16.46 15.60
C GLY A 43 3.14 -17.17 15.58
N PRO A 44 2.11 -16.55 16.15
CA PRO A 44 0.72 -17.02 16.00
C PRO A 44 0.34 -17.15 14.53
N ASP A 45 -0.33 -18.24 14.18
CA ASP A 45 -0.76 -18.53 12.79
C ASP A 45 0.38 -18.55 11.75
N GLY A 46 1.64 -18.65 12.20
CA GLY A 46 2.82 -18.62 11.33
C GLY A 46 3.14 -17.23 10.77
N VAL A 47 2.66 -16.16 11.39
CA VAL A 47 2.82 -14.78 10.93
C VAL A 47 3.27 -13.88 12.08
N ARG A 48 4.20 -12.96 11.78
CA ARG A 48 4.55 -11.84 12.65
C ARG A 48 4.02 -10.56 12.05
N THR A 49 3.33 -9.75 12.86
CA THR A 49 2.77 -8.46 12.45
C THR A 49 3.34 -7.34 13.33
N GLU A 50 3.78 -6.26 12.71
CA GLU A 50 4.27 -5.06 13.39
C GLU A 50 3.65 -3.79 12.81
N VAL A 51 3.41 -2.81 13.67
CA VAL A 51 2.91 -1.48 13.30
C VAL A 51 4.06 -0.48 13.49
N LEU A 52 4.54 0.07 12.39
CA LEU A 52 5.65 1.02 12.35
C LEU A 52 5.10 2.45 12.34
N ASP A 53 5.71 3.33 13.13
CA ASP A 53 5.31 4.74 13.25
C ASP A 53 6.36 5.67 12.63
N PRO A 54 6.15 6.16 11.38
CA PRO A 54 7.07 7.07 10.72
C PRO A 54 7.08 8.49 11.30
N LEU A 55 6.10 8.84 12.14
CA LEU A 55 6.02 10.14 12.80
C LEU A 55 6.67 10.13 14.20
N GLY A 56 6.95 8.94 14.73
CA GLY A 56 7.63 8.75 16.00
C GLY A 56 9.15 8.69 15.86
N ASP A 57 9.86 8.92 16.98
CA ASP A 57 11.33 8.93 16.99
C ASP A 57 11.95 7.51 16.98
N ASP A 58 11.14 6.47 17.19
CA ASP A 58 11.60 5.10 17.39
C ASP A 58 11.82 4.32 16.07
N LEU A 59 11.34 4.83 14.93
CA LEU A 59 11.53 4.17 13.65
C LEU A 59 12.95 4.43 13.10
N ALA A 60 13.85 3.51 13.39
CA ALA A 60 15.24 3.62 12.96
C ALA A 60 15.36 3.68 11.41
N PRO A 61 16.18 4.57 10.84
CA PRO A 61 16.38 4.62 9.38
C PRO A 61 16.90 3.31 8.75
N ALA A 62 17.58 2.48 9.53
CA ALA A 62 18.03 1.16 9.08
C ALA A 62 16.86 0.20 8.83
N THR A 63 15.82 0.25 9.67
CA THR A 63 14.55 -0.47 9.46
C THR A 63 13.95 -0.15 8.11
N VAL A 64 13.78 1.16 7.83
CA VAL A 64 13.15 1.65 6.60
C VAL A 64 13.94 1.17 5.39
N ARG A 65 15.28 1.28 5.42
CA ARG A 65 16.13 0.80 4.33
C ARG A 65 16.03 -0.71 4.10
N SER A 66 15.98 -1.51 5.16
CA SER A 66 15.86 -2.97 5.01
C SER A 66 14.50 -3.36 4.41
N LEU A 67 13.40 -2.76 4.88
CA LEU A 67 12.06 -3.00 4.32
C LEU A 67 11.94 -2.48 2.89
N ALA A 68 12.47 -1.30 2.59
CA ALA A 68 12.53 -0.76 1.24
C ALA A 68 13.25 -1.72 0.27
N GLY A 69 14.38 -2.28 0.70
CA GLY A 69 15.11 -3.28 -0.08
C GLY A 69 14.29 -4.54 -0.37
N VAL A 70 13.48 -5.00 0.59
CA VAL A 70 12.56 -6.14 0.40
C VAL A 70 11.43 -5.79 -0.57
N LEU A 71 10.86 -4.58 -0.50
CA LEU A 71 9.80 -4.16 -1.42
C LEU A 71 10.27 -4.03 -2.87
N ALA A 72 11.54 -3.68 -3.06
CA ALA A 72 12.18 -3.59 -4.37
C ALA A 72 12.67 -4.94 -4.91
N ASP A 73 12.66 -6.01 -4.10
CA ASP A 73 13.12 -7.33 -4.52
C ASP A 73 12.01 -8.09 -5.27
N PRO A 74 12.15 -8.36 -6.58
CA PRO A 74 11.14 -9.07 -7.36
C PRO A 74 10.95 -10.53 -6.91
N ALA A 75 11.84 -11.08 -6.08
CA ALA A 75 11.69 -12.42 -5.51
C ALA A 75 10.71 -12.44 -4.32
N VAL A 76 10.37 -11.29 -3.74
CA VAL A 76 9.45 -11.18 -2.61
C VAL A 76 8.09 -10.69 -3.10
N GLU A 77 7.02 -11.46 -2.86
CA GLU A 77 5.66 -11.03 -3.20
C GLU A 77 5.14 -10.00 -2.19
N VAL A 78 4.74 -8.82 -2.67
CA VAL A 78 4.17 -7.75 -1.84
C VAL A 78 2.65 -7.83 -1.88
N VAL A 79 2.05 -8.37 -0.83
CA VAL A 79 0.60 -8.57 -0.71
C VAL A 79 -0.07 -7.33 -0.11
N MET A 80 -1.05 -6.78 -0.82
CA MET A 80 -1.78 -5.58 -0.39
C MET A 80 -3.29 -5.75 -0.64
N HIS A 81 -4.10 -4.82 -0.13
CA HIS A 81 -5.52 -4.72 -0.47
C HIS A 81 -5.85 -3.30 -0.94
N ALA A 82 -6.29 -3.17 -2.20
CA ALA A 82 -6.56 -1.85 -2.79
C ALA A 82 -5.34 -0.88 -2.71
N GLY A 83 -4.13 -1.44 -2.83
CA GLY A 83 -2.86 -0.83 -2.44
C GLY A 83 -2.34 0.29 -3.36
N ARG A 84 -3.17 0.79 -4.28
CA ARG A 84 -2.74 1.77 -5.29
C ARG A 84 -2.14 3.02 -4.67
N GLN A 85 -2.78 3.54 -3.63
CA GLN A 85 -2.34 4.77 -2.97
C GLN A 85 -1.14 4.49 -2.05
N ASP A 86 -1.15 3.36 -1.38
CA ASP A 86 -0.09 2.88 -0.49
C ASP A 86 1.24 2.72 -1.24
N VAL A 87 1.23 2.08 -2.41
CA VAL A 87 2.40 1.97 -3.29
C VAL A 87 2.94 3.36 -3.62
N ALA A 88 2.08 4.31 -4.01
CA ALA A 88 2.50 5.66 -4.36
C ALA A 88 3.13 6.42 -3.18
N ILE A 89 2.63 6.19 -1.97
CA ILE A 89 3.15 6.79 -0.73
C ILE A 89 4.48 6.15 -0.35
N LEU A 90 4.57 4.82 -0.32
CA LEU A 90 5.78 4.09 0.06
C LEU A 90 6.93 4.39 -0.89
N ARG A 91 6.69 4.39 -2.20
CA ARG A 91 7.72 4.73 -3.20
C ARG A 91 8.34 6.11 -2.95
N ARG A 92 7.51 7.08 -2.54
CA ARG A 92 7.94 8.44 -2.25
C ARG A 92 8.62 8.57 -0.89
N GLU A 93 8.00 8.07 0.16
CA GLU A 93 8.46 8.28 1.54
C GLU A 93 9.70 7.44 1.86
N TRP A 94 9.83 6.27 1.24
CA TRP A 94 10.95 5.36 1.48
C TRP A 94 11.96 5.33 0.33
N ASP A 95 11.77 6.17 -0.69
CA ASP A 95 12.64 6.27 -1.89
C ASP A 95 12.97 4.89 -2.48
N THR A 96 11.91 4.13 -2.78
CA THR A 96 12.02 2.72 -3.18
C THR A 96 11.08 2.36 -4.32
N ASP A 97 11.35 1.24 -4.98
CA ASP A 97 10.38 0.58 -5.83
C ASP A 97 9.53 -0.40 -5.00
N VAL A 98 8.31 -0.66 -5.46
CA VAL A 98 7.47 -1.74 -4.96
C VAL A 98 7.19 -2.67 -6.14
N THR A 99 7.70 -3.89 -6.06
CA THR A 99 7.68 -4.89 -7.14
C THR A 99 6.93 -6.15 -6.72
N ASN A 100 6.55 -6.98 -7.70
CA ASN A 100 5.85 -8.24 -7.47
C ASN A 100 4.60 -8.07 -6.58
N VAL A 101 3.80 -7.04 -6.88
CA VAL A 101 2.61 -6.72 -6.11
C VAL A 101 1.52 -7.75 -6.38
N PHE A 102 0.90 -8.25 -5.32
CA PHE A 102 -0.33 -9.03 -5.37
C PHE A 102 -1.45 -8.30 -4.61
N ASP A 103 -2.36 -7.68 -5.36
CA ASP A 103 -3.49 -6.95 -4.77
C ASP A 103 -4.72 -7.86 -4.63
N THR A 104 -5.15 -8.06 -3.39
CA THR A 104 -6.26 -8.94 -3.04
C THR A 104 -7.62 -8.43 -3.55
N GLN A 105 -7.81 -7.12 -3.74
CA GLN A 105 -9.04 -6.57 -4.33
C GLN A 105 -9.09 -6.84 -5.83
N VAL A 106 -7.97 -6.69 -6.53
CA VAL A 106 -7.85 -7.08 -7.95
C VAL A 106 -8.13 -8.56 -8.11
N ALA A 107 -7.46 -9.41 -7.31
CA ALA A 107 -7.66 -10.86 -7.31
C ALA A 107 -9.14 -11.25 -7.06
N ALA A 108 -9.81 -10.59 -6.12
CA ALA A 108 -11.23 -10.79 -5.84
C ALA A 108 -12.12 -10.48 -7.05
N GLY A 109 -11.79 -9.44 -7.83
CA GLY A 109 -12.46 -9.09 -9.08
C GLY A 109 -12.43 -10.25 -10.10
N PHE A 110 -11.26 -10.86 -10.31
CA PHE A 110 -11.10 -12.01 -11.22
C PHE A 110 -11.82 -13.29 -10.75
N LEU A 111 -12.07 -13.40 -9.45
CA LEU A 111 -12.88 -14.47 -8.86
C LEU A 111 -14.38 -14.19 -8.87
N GLY A 112 -14.82 -13.00 -9.29
CA GLY A 112 -16.22 -12.59 -9.28
C GLY A 112 -16.77 -12.32 -7.87
N LEU A 113 -15.90 -12.01 -6.90
CA LEU A 113 -16.29 -11.71 -5.52
C LEU A 113 -16.69 -10.24 -5.31
N GLY A 114 -16.47 -9.39 -6.32
CA GLY A 114 -16.69 -7.94 -6.31
C GLY A 114 -15.38 -7.20 -6.64
N SER A 115 -15.42 -6.27 -7.59
CA SER A 115 -14.22 -5.51 -8.03
C SER A 115 -13.83 -4.36 -7.10
N GLN A 116 -14.68 -4.02 -6.13
CA GLN A 116 -14.45 -3.00 -5.12
C GLN A 116 -14.79 -3.55 -3.73
N GLU A 117 -14.58 -4.86 -3.55
CA GLU A 117 -14.79 -5.49 -2.26
C GLU A 117 -13.79 -4.92 -1.25
N GLY A 118 -14.29 -4.42 -0.12
CA GLY A 118 -13.45 -3.90 0.96
C GLY A 118 -12.82 -5.03 1.79
N TYR A 119 -11.68 -4.74 2.42
CA TYR A 119 -10.84 -5.71 3.11
C TYR A 119 -11.59 -6.54 4.16
N GLU A 120 -12.29 -5.91 5.10
CA GLU A 120 -13.06 -6.61 6.14
C GLU A 120 -14.07 -7.59 5.55
N SER A 121 -14.79 -7.16 4.52
CA SER A 121 -15.81 -7.99 3.89
C SER A 121 -15.21 -9.14 3.10
N LEU A 122 -14.09 -8.89 2.40
CA LEU A 122 -13.36 -9.91 1.66
C LEU A 122 -12.75 -10.97 2.60
N THR A 123 -12.09 -10.53 3.67
CA THR A 123 -11.51 -11.38 4.73
C THR A 123 -12.58 -12.27 5.35
N ARG A 124 -13.76 -11.71 5.68
CA ARG A 124 -14.90 -12.51 6.18
C ARG A 124 -15.38 -13.53 5.15
N LYS A 125 -15.52 -13.16 3.86
CA LYS A 125 -16.00 -14.08 2.81
C LYS A 125 -15.02 -15.22 2.51
N VAL A 126 -13.72 -14.96 2.61
CA VAL A 126 -12.68 -15.90 2.15
C VAL A 126 -12.10 -16.72 3.30
N LEU A 127 -11.89 -16.10 4.47
CA LEU A 127 -11.23 -16.71 5.63
C LEU A 127 -12.21 -17.00 6.79
N ASP A 128 -13.46 -16.54 6.72
CA ASP A 128 -14.43 -16.59 7.84
C ASP A 128 -13.93 -15.87 9.12
N VAL A 129 -13.03 -14.90 8.95
CA VAL A 129 -12.49 -14.07 10.03
C VAL A 129 -13.27 -12.76 10.12
N ARG A 130 -13.67 -12.36 11.33
CA ARG A 130 -14.28 -11.05 11.61
C ARG A 130 -13.23 -10.15 12.27
N LEU A 131 -12.91 -9.03 11.63
CA LEU A 131 -12.01 -8.03 12.19
C LEU A 131 -12.76 -7.13 13.20
N GLY A 132 -12.01 -6.49 14.10
CA GLY A 132 -12.54 -5.78 15.28
C GLY A 132 -13.40 -4.53 15.04
N GLY A 133 -13.74 -4.18 13.80
CA GLY A 133 -14.51 -2.97 13.45
C GLY A 133 -13.64 -1.73 13.20
N SER A 134 -14.22 -0.65 12.67
CA SER A 134 -13.49 0.41 11.96
C SER A 134 -12.87 1.51 12.84
N GLU A 135 -11.56 1.74 12.70
CA GLU A 135 -10.88 3.01 13.06
C GLU A 135 -10.34 3.76 11.82
N GLY A 136 -10.71 3.33 10.60
CA GLY A 136 -10.21 3.89 9.33
C GLY A 136 -10.53 5.38 9.06
N PHE A 137 -11.42 6.00 9.85
CA PHE A 137 -11.71 7.45 9.78
C PHE A 137 -11.30 8.19 11.06
N THR A 138 -10.12 7.87 11.60
CA THR A 138 -9.57 8.53 12.79
C THR A 138 -8.39 9.45 12.47
N LYS A 139 -7.94 10.19 13.49
CA LYS A 139 -6.82 11.13 13.35
C LYS A 139 -5.50 10.38 13.50
N TRP A 140 -5.05 9.75 12.43
CA TRP A 140 -3.80 8.99 12.36
C TRP A 140 -2.54 9.85 12.51
N ASP A 141 -2.64 11.17 12.37
CA ASP A 141 -1.54 12.12 12.58
C ASP A 141 -1.39 12.57 14.04
N LYS A 142 -2.24 12.09 14.95
CA LYS A 142 -2.16 12.42 16.39
C LYS A 142 -1.37 11.39 17.18
N ARG A 143 -0.64 11.88 18.18
CA ARG A 143 0.10 11.06 19.15
C ARG A 143 -0.24 11.43 20.60
N PRO A 144 -0.19 10.48 21.54
CA PRO A 144 0.02 9.03 21.31
C PRO A 144 -1.20 8.39 20.61
N LEU A 145 -0.98 7.29 19.89
CA LEU A 145 -2.06 6.47 19.34
C LEU A 145 -2.80 5.75 20.47
N THR A 146 -4.10 5.53 20.29
CA THR A 146 -4.89 4.74 21.25
C THR A 146 -4.62 3.24 21.05
N ALA A 147 -4.84 2.43 22.10
CA ALA A 147 -4.73 0.97 21.99
C ALA A 147 -5.62 0.41 20.85
N LYS A 148 -6.84 0.93 20.71
CA LYS A 148 -7.76 0.52 19.64
C LYS A 148 -7.23 0.81 18.24
N GLN A 149 -6.58 1.95 18.04
CA GLN A 149 -5.94 2.29 16.76
C GLN A 149 -4.79 1.34 16.43
N LEU A 150 -3.99 0.97 17.44
CA LEU A 150 -2.90 0.01 17.26
C LEU A 150 -3.43 -1.40 16.97
N ASP A 151 -4.46 -1.85 17.69
CA ASP A 151 -5.11 -3.15 17.47
C ASP A 151 -5.74 -3.22 16.07
N TYR A 152 -6.46 -2.17 15.67
CA TYR A 152 -7.04 -2.06 14.33
C TYR A 152 -5.97 -2.10 13.24
N ALA A 153 -4.92 -1.28 13.37
CA ALA A 153 -3.81 -1.24 12.43
C ALA A 153 -3.16 -2.63 12.27
N ALA A 154 -2.88 -3.31 13.38
CA ALA A 154 -2.29 -4.65 13.32
C ALA A 154 -3.20 -5.65 12.57
N ASP A 155 -4.51 -5.59 12.77
CA ASP A 155 -5.47 -6.45 12.08
C ASP A 155 -5.52 -6.21 10.55
N ASP A 156 -5.24 -4.99 10.10
CA ASP A 156 -5.26 -4.62 8.68
C ASP A 156 -4.13 -5.25 7.86
N ALA A 157 -3.02 -5.64 8.48
CA ALA A 157 -1.97 -6.42 7.82
C ALA A 157 -2.03 -7.92 8.14
N ARG A 158 -2.50 -8.30 9.34
CA ARG A 158 -2.39 -9.67 9.87
C ARG A 158 -2.96 -10.75 8.95
N CYS A 159 -4.13 -10.51 8.35
CA CYS A 159 -4.80 -11.51 7.51
C CYS A 159 -4.44 -11.43 6.03
N LEU A 160 -3.67 -10.43 5.59
CA LEU A 160 -3.37 -10.22 4.17
C LEU A 160 -2.61 -11.39 3.55
N LEU A 161 -1.60 -11.95 4.24
CA LEU A 161 -0.84 -13.09 3.72
C LEU A 161 -1.73 -14.32 3.50
N ALA A 162 -2.57 -14.65 4.48
CA ALA A 162 -3.51 -15.77 4.38
C ALA A 162 -4.58 -15.52 3.30
N LEU A 163 -5.08 -14.29 3.20
CA LEU A 163 -6.05 -13.88 2.19
C LEU A 163 -5.45 -14.00 0.79
N GLY A 164 -4.23 -13.48 0.59
CA GLY A 164 -3.49 -13.56 -0.66
C GLY A 164 -3.28 -15.01 -1.09
N ALA A 165 -2.82 -15.87 -0.18
CA ALA A 165 -2.63 -17.30 -0.47
C ALA A 165 -3.93 -18.00 -0.91
N GLN A 166 -5.05 -17.74 -0.22
CA GLN A 166 -6.35 -18.33 -0.57
C GLN A 166 -6.89 -17.84 -1.92
N LEU A 167 -6.76 -16.54 -2.21
CA LEU A 167 -7.18 -15.97 -3.49
C LEU A 167 -6.33 -16.50 -4.63
N SER A 168 -5.01 -16.57 -4.45
CA SER A 168 -4.07 -17.15 -5.43
C SER A 168 -4.43 -18.59 -5.78
N ALA A 169 -4.63 -19.45 -4.77
CA ALA A 169 -5.02 -20.85 -4.99
C ALA A 169 -6.33 -20.98 -5.78
N ARG A 170 -7.36 -20.20 -5.42
CA ARG A 170 -8.65 -20.19 -6.15
C ARG A 170 -8.53 -19.67 -7.58
N LEU A 171 -7.60 -18.74 -7.84
CA LEU A 171 -7.32 -18.24 -9.17
C LEU A 171 -6.56 -19.27 -10.02
N GLU A 172 -5.62 -20.01 -9.43
CA GLU A 172 -4.91 -21.12 -10.08
C GLU A 172 -5.89 -22.21 -10.52
N GLU A 173 -6.80 -22.63 -9.64
CA GLU A 173 -7.85 -23.62 -9.96
C GLU A 173 -8.72 -23.20 -11.16
N ARG A 174 -8.87 -21.88 -11.38
CA ARG A 174 -9.66 -21.33 -12.49
C ARG A 174 -8.81 -20.95 -13.72
N GLY A 175 -7.49 -21.12 -13.66
CA GLY A 175 -6.56 -20.70 -14.71
C GLY A 175 -6.51 -19.19 -14.93
N ARG A 176 -6.74 -18.38 -13.88
CA ARG A 176 -6.84 -16.91 -13.95
C ARG A 176 -5.76 -16.17 -13.16
N LEU A 177 -4.84 -16.88 -12.50
CA LEU A 177 -3.83 -16.25 -11.65
C LEU A 177 -2.97 -15.24 -12.43
N GLU A 178 -2.49 -15.63 -13.62
CA GLU A 178 -1.66 -14.75 -14.43
C GLU A 178 -2.38 -13.48 -14.89
N TRP A 179 -3.69 -13.56 -15.16
CA TRP A 179 -4.47 -12.36 -15.50
C TRP A 179 -4.56 -11.41 -14.32
N ALA A 180 -4.78 -11.93 -13.11
CA ALA A 180 -4.80 -11.12 -11.91
C ALA A 180 -3.41 -10.50 -11.62
N ARG A 181 -2.32 -11.27 -11.76
CA ARG A 181 -0.95 -10.77 -11.62
C ARG A 181 -0.63 -9.68 -12.63
N GLU A 182 -1.10 -9.83 -13.87
CA GLU A 182 -0.92 -8.81 -14.91
C GLU A 182 -1.56 -7.48 -14.55
N GLU A 183 -2.80 -7.50 -14.05
CA GLU A 183 -3.47 -6.30 -13.57
C GLU A 183 -2.78 -5.70 -12.32
N CYS A 184 -2.26 -6.55 -11.42
CA CYS A 184 -1.50 -6.06 -10.25
C CYS A 184 -0.20 -5.35 -10.65
N ARG A 185 0.49 -5.77 -11.74
CA ARG A 185 1.69 -5.08 -12.25
C ARG A 185 1.44 -3.62 -12.65
N ALA A 186 0.19 -3.22 -12.89
CA ALA A 186 -0.14 -1.82 -13.13
C ALA A 186 0.08 -0.94 -11.88
N LEU A 187 0.01 -1.54 -10.68
CA LEU A 187 0.21 -0.85 -9.40
C LEU A 187 1.68 -0.50 -9.16
N GLU A 188 2.62 -1.34 -9.60
CA GLU A 188 4.06 -1.14 -9.43
C GLU A 188 4.58 0.16 -10.07
N ARG A 189 3.88 0.62 -11.12
CA ARG A 189 4.20 1.85 -11.87
C ARG A 189 3.49 3.10 -11.33
N VAL A 190 2.67 2.95 -10.29
CA VAL A 190 1.93 4.08 -9.73
C VAL A 190 2.90 4.99 -9.01
N SER A 191 2.96 6.24 -9.45
CA SER A 191 3.69 7.30 -8.78
C SER A 191 2.72 8.36 -8.25
N GLY A 192 3.05 8.92 -7.09
CA GLY A 192 2.40 10.13 -6.58
C GLY A 192 2.90 11.40 -7.26
N GLU A 193 3.95 11.30 -8.07
CA GLU A 193 4.44 12.40 -8.90
C GLU A 193 3.44 12.67 -10.02
N ARG A 194 3.22 13.96 -10.27
CA ARG A 194 2.41 14.42 -11.39
C ARG A 194 3.35 15.27 -12.24
N PRO A 195 3.88 14.72 -13.33
CA PRO A 195 4.76 15.47 -14.20
C PRO A 195 4.08 16.78 -14.62
N PRO A 196 4.76 17.94 -14.54
CA PRO A 196 4.19 19.25 -14.83
C PRO A 196 3.41 19.29 -16.15
N GLU A 197 3.87 18.59 -17.17
CA GLU A 197 3.20 18.46 -18.47
C GLU A 197 1.82 17.81 -18.38
N GLN A 198 1.67 16.73 -17.59
CA GLN A 198 0.38 16.04 -17.44
C GLN A 198 -0.61 16.87 -16.63
N VAL A 199 -0.11 17.62 -15.64
CA VAL A 199 -0.90 18.55 -14.84
C VAL A 199 -1.36 19.72 -15.70
N PHE A 200 -0.45 20.25 -16.50
CA PHE A 200 -0.68 21.35 -17.42
C PHE A 200 -1.78 21.00 -18.44
N GLU A 201 -1.71 19.82 -19.06
CA GLU A 201 -2.72 19.34 -20.02
C GLU A 201 -4.13 19.23 -19.41
N ARG A 202 -4.21 18.97 -18.10
CA ARG A 202 -5.47 18.83 -17.36
C ARG A 202 -5.98 20.15 -16.78
N LEU A 203 -5.26 21.28 -16.98
CA LEU A 203 -5.71 22.57 -16.47
C LEU A 203 -7.07 22.96 -17.05
N PRO A 204 -8.03 23.35 -16.20
CA PRO A 204 -9.33 23.77 -16.67
C PRO A 204 -9.18 25.00 -17.56
N ARG A 205 -9.90 25.03 -18.68
CA ARG A 205 -9.94 26.15 -19.63
C ARG A 205 -8.60 26.48 -20.29
N LEU A 206 -7.63 25.54 -20.30
CA LEU A 206 -6.35 25.71 -21.00
C LEU A 206 -6.53 26.15 -22.47
N ALA A 207 -7.53 25.59 -23.16
CA ALA A 207 -7.87 25.94 -24.54
C ALA A 207 -8.24 27.42 -24.75
N ARG A 208 -8.66 28.13 -23.70
CA ARG A 208 -9.02 29.57 -23.76
C ARG A 208 -7.80 30.49 -23.63
N LEU A 209 -6.63 29.96 -23.30
CA LEU A 209 -5.38 30.71 -23.20
C LEU A 209 -4.68 30.77 -24.56
N GLY A 210 -4.25 31.97 -24.96
CA GLY A 210 -3.30 32.15 -26.05
C GLY A 210 -1.89 31.68 -25.67
N GLU A 211 -0.96 31.70 -26.62
CA GLU A 211 0.39 31.14 -26.48
C GLU A 211 1.15 31.68 -25.26
N ALA A 212 1.17 33.01 -25.07
CA ALA A 212 1.80 33.62 -23.89
C ALA A 212 1.15 33.19 -22.56
N GLY A 213 -0.17 33.06 -22.52
CA GLY A 213 -0.89 32.61 -21.33
C GLY A 213 -0.63 31.14 -21.00
N ARG A 214 -0.42 30.30 -22.03
CA ARG A 214 -0.01 28.90 -21.85
C ARG A 214 1.41 28.80 -21.30
N GLY A 215 2.33 29.64 -21.76
CA GLY A 215 3.69 29.69 -21.20
C GLY A 215 3.70 30.04 -19.71
N VAL A 216 2.94 31.06 -19.30
CA VAL A 216 2.79 31.42 -17.87
C VAL A 216 2.14 30.27 -17.08
N ALA A 217 1.10 29.64 -17.62
CA ALA A 217 0.42 28.54 -16.95
C ALA A 217 1.35 27.32 -16.75
N LEU A 218 2.21 27.01 -17.72
CA LEU A 218 3.22 25.96 -17.56
C LEU A 218 4.21 26.31 -16.45
N GLY A 219 4.78 27.52 -16.46
CA GLY A 219 5.72 27.94 -15.41
C GLY A 219 5.11 27.94 -14.00
N LEU A 220 3.81 28.26 -13.86
CA LEU A 220 3.10 28.14 -12.58
C LEU A 220 2.88 26.69 -12.16
N VAL A 221 2.67 25.78 -13.10
CA VAL A 221 2.55 24.35 -12.81
C VAL A 221 3.90 23.78 -12.40
N GLU A 222 4.98 24.09 -13.13
CA GLU A 222 6.34 23.70 -12.77
C GLU A 222 6.72 24.19 -11.37
N TRP A 223 6.43 25.46 -11.05
CA TRP A 223 6.66 26.02 -9.71
C TRP A 223 5.83 25.33 -8.62
N ARG A 224 4.61 24.87 -8.93
CA ARG A 224 3.73 24.23 -7.94
C ARG A 224 4.08 22.77 -7.69
N GLU A 225 4.52 22.06 -8.72
CA GLU A 225 4.83 20.61 -8.63
C GLU A 225 6.30 20.33 -8.26
N GLY A 226 7.23 21.27 -8.51
CA GLY A 226 8.64 21.22 -8.12
C GLY A 226 8.88 21.63 -6.67
#